data_AF-A0A9D4G7S8-F1
#
_entry.id   AF-A0A9D4G7S8-F1
#
_cell.length_a   1.000
_cell.length_b   1.000
_cell.length_c   1.000
_cell.angle_alpha   90.00
_cell.angle_beta   90.00
_cell.angle_gamma   90.00
#
_symmetry.space_group_name_H-M   'P 1'
#
loop_
_entity.id
_entity.type
_entity.pdbx_description
1 polymer ?
#
loop_
_entity_poly.entity_id
_entity_poly.type
_entity_poly.pdbx_seq_one_letter_code
_entity_poly.pdbx_strand_id
1 'polypeptide(L)' 'MDLLEDMLQWGPDVVILCLRGNDITASCQPRDIGLGILKLCQFVRARGVATVVVADICRRWVFRDPRTHDRPVC' A
#
# COMPACT_ATOMS: atom_id res chain seq x y z
N MET A 1 -5.47 4.77 11.12
CA MET A 1 -5.16 6.11 10.57
C MET A 1 -4.42 6.93 11.63
N ASP A 2 -4.90 6.90 12.87
CA ASP A 2 -4.36 7.66 14.01
C ASP A 2 -2.84 7.51 14.22
N LEU A 3 -2.33 6.27 14.22
CA LEU A 3 -0.88 6.03 14.38
C LEU A 3 -0.01 6.68 13.28
N LEU A 4 -0.49 6.73 12.03
CA LEU A 4 0.27 7.34 10.95
C LEU A 4 0.29 8.87 11.10
N GLU A 5 -0.82 9.48 11.51
CA GLU A 5 -0.87 10.92 11.74
C GLU A 5 0.06 11.34 12.89
N ASP A 6 0.06 10.57 13.98
CA ASP A 6 0.96 10.81 15.12
C ASP A 6 2.43 10.68 14.71
N MET A 7 2.78 9.68 13.89
CA MET A 7 4.15 9.52 13.39
C MET A 7 4.58 10.67 12.47
N LEU A 8 3.66 11.24 11.68
CA LEU A 8 3.96 12.36 10.79
C LEU A 8 4.18 13.67 11.55
N GLN A 9 3.65 13.81 12.77
CA GLN A 9 3.93 14.97 13.64
C GLN A 9 5.40 15.04 14.06
N TRP A 10 6.15 13.94 14.01
CA TRP A 10 7.58 13.93 14.29
C TRP A 10 8.41 14.62 13.19
N GLY A 11 7.78 15.00 12.08
CA GLY A 11 8.44 15.66 10.94
C GLY A 11 9.48 14.78 10.24
N PRO A 12 9.19 13.53 9.88
CA PRO A 12 10.16 12.68 9.19
C PRO A 12 10.44 13.20 7.78
N ASP A 13 11.73 13.26 7.39
CA ASP A 13 12.13 13.55 6.00
C ASP A 13 11.79 12.40 5.04
N VAL A 14 11.79 11.17 5.56
CA VAL A 14 11.60 9.94 4.80
C VAL A 14 10.58 9.05 5.49
N VAL A 15 9.60 8.58 4.73
CA VAL A 15 8.62 7.58 5.17
C VAL A 15 8.70 6.35 4.27
N ILE A 16 8.83 5.17 4.88
CA ILE A 16 8.84 3.89 4.18
C ILE A 16 7.52 3.17 4.46
N LEU A 17 6.72 2.99 3.43
CA LEU A 17 5.43 2.30 3.48
C LEU A 17 5.62 0.83 3.11
N CYS A 18 5.42 -0.04 4.10
CA CYS A 18 5.41 -1.49 3.93
C CYS A 18 3.97 -2.00 3.88
N LEU A 19 3.37 -1.95 2.69
CA LEU A 19 1.95 -2.25 2.49
C LEU A 19 1.80 -3.76 2.26
N ARG A 20 1.77 -4.50 3.37
CA ARG A 20 1.54 -5.95 3.39
C ARG A 20 0.08 -6.25 3.02
N GLY A 21 -0.18 -7.44 2.48
CA GLY A 21 -1.48 -7.80 1.89
C GLY A 21 -2.58 -8.13 2.87
N ASN A 22 -2.46 -7.72 4.13
CA ASN A 22 -3.42 -8.08 5.18
C ASN A 22 -4.83 -7.53 4.89
N ASP A 23 -4.93 -6.38 4.21
CA ASP A 23 -6.21 -5.77 3.83
C ASP A 23 -6.62 -6.07 2.36
N ILE A 24 -5.80 -6.84 1.63
CA ILE A 24 -6.12 -7.27 0.26
C ILE A 24 -6.94 -8.54 0.36
N THR A 25 -8.23 -8.42 0.03
CA THR A 25 -9.14 -9.56 -0.07
C THR A 25 -9.27 -10.01 -1.54
N ALA A 26 -9.87 -11.17 -1.77
CA ALA A 26 -10.11 -11.70 -3.12
C ALA A 26 -11.00 -10.79 -3.99
N SER A 27 -11.75 -9.85 -3.41
CA SER A 27 -12.58 -8.89 -4.13
C SER A 27 -11.87 -7.57 -4.47
N CYS A 28 -10.67 -7.33 -3.93
CA CYS A 28 -9.93 -6.12 -4.20
C CYS A 28 -9.34 -6.15 -5.62
N GLN A 29 -9.69 -5.16 -6.43
CA GLN A 29 -9.07 -5.00 -7.75
C GLN A 29 -7.67 -4.40 -7.61
N PRO A 30 -6.67 -4.87 -8.38
CA PRO A 30 -5.31 -4.31 -8.35
C PRO A 30 -5.27 -2.80 -8.58
N ARG A 31 -6.17 -2.30 -9.43
CA ARG A 31 -6.30 -0.86 -9.72
C ARG A 31 -6.68 -0.06 -8.47
N ASP A 32 -7.64 -0.55 -7.69
CA ASP A 32 -8.14 0.15 -6.51
C ASP A 32 -7.08 0.21 -5.42
N ILE A 33 -6.30 -0.86 -5.29
CA ILE A 33 -5.12 -0.90 -4.41
C ILE A 33 -4.10 0.13 -4.86
N GLY A 34 -3.73 0.14 -6.15
CA GLY A 34 -2.79 1.14 -6.69
C GLY A 34 -3.25 2.58 -6.44
N LEU A 35 -4.54 2.87 -6.63
CA LEU A 35 -5.13 4.18 -6.33
C LEU A 35 -5.08 4.50 -4.83
N GLY A 36 -5.32 3.52 -3.96
CA GLY A 36 -5.20 3.67 -2.50
C GLY A 36 -3.77 4.01 -2.07
N ILE A 37 -2.78 3.31 -2.62
CA ILE A 37 -1.36 3.57 -2.36
C ILE A 37 -0.98 4.98 -2.81
N LEU A 38 -1.41 5.40 -4.00
CA LEU A 38 -1.16 6.75 -4.50
C LEU A 38 -1.76 7.83 -3.59
N LYS A 39 -3.01 7.65 -3.15
CA LYS A 39 -3.65 8.57 -2.19
C LYS A 39 -2.89 8.65 -0.87
N LEU A 40 -2.39 7.51 -0.37
CA LEU A 40 -1.59 7.47 0.85
C LEU A 40 -0.26 8.21 0.68
N CYS A 41 0.43 8.02 -0.43
CA CYS A 41 1.67 8.77 -0.73
C CYS A 41 1.41 10.27 -0.82
N GLN A 42 0.33 10.70 -1.49
CA GLN A 42 -0.06 12.11 -1.56
C GLN A 42 -0.34 12.70 -0.19
N PHE A 43 -1.07 11.96 0.66
CA PHE A 43 -1.39 12.36 2.03
C PHE A 43 -0.13 12.57 2.89
N VAL A 44 0.87 11.69 2.76
CA VAL A 44 2.14 11.79 3.48
C VAL A 44 2.96 12.99 2.98
N ARG A 45 3.07 13.18 1.65
CA ARG A 45 3.79 14.34 1.09
C ARG A 45 3.14 15.68 1.46
N ALA A 46 1.80 15.73 1.53
CA ALA A 46 1.07 16.93 1.94
C ALA A 46 1.40 17.40 3.36
N ARG A 47 2.00 16.54 4.19
CA ARG A 47 2.47 16.84 5.56
C ARG A 47 3.96 17.22 5.63
N GLY A 48 4.59 17.49 4.49
CA GLY A 48 5.96 18.00 4.43
C GLY A 48 7.06 16.93 4.32
N VAL A 49 6.69 15.65 4.24
CA VAL A 49 7.67 14.57 4.03
C VAL A 49 8.29 14.69 2.64
N ALA A 50 9.61 14.81 2.57
CA ALA A 50 10.34 14.98 1.31
C ALA A 50 10.27 13.71 0.43
N THR A 51 10.47 12.55 1.05
CA THR A 51 10.57 11.26 0.34
C THR A 51 9.60 10.23 0.90
N VAL A 52 8.82 9.61 0.01
CA VAL A 52 7.95 8.47 0.36
C VAL A 52 8.36 7.28 -0.48
N VAL A 53 8.75 6.18 0.17
CA VAL A 53 9.16 4.93 -0.48
C VAL A 53 8.10 3.88 -0.21
N VAL A 54 7.57 3.26 -1.27
CA VAL A 54 6.71 2.08 -1.15
C VAL A 54 7.59 0.85 -1.33
N ALA A 55 7.97 0.22 -0.21
CA ALA A 55 9.00 -0.82 -0.21
C ALA A 55 8.47 -2.21 -0.58
N ASP A 56 7.18 -2.47 -0.34
CA ASP A 56 6.54 -3.72 -0.72
C ASP A 56 5.10 -3.44 -1.11
N ILE A 57 4.74 -3.88 -2.32
CA ILE A 57 3.37 -4.01 -2.80
C ILE A 57 3.20 -5.50 -3.03
N CYS A 58 2.66 -6.18 -2.03
CA CYS A 58 2.13 -7.54 -2.05
C CYS A 58 2.59 -8.40 -3.24
N ARG A 59 3.51 -9.33 -2.99
CA ARG A 59 3.88 -10.37 -3.95
C ARG A 59 2.64 -10.95 -4.62
N ARG A 60 2.75 -11.13 -5.94
CA ARG A 60 1.86 -11.75 -6.97
C ARG A 60 0.87 -12.86 -6.57
N TRP A 61 0.94 -13.38 -5.35
CA TRP A 61 0.22 -14.54 -4.83
C TRP A 61 -1.08 -14.20 -4.10
N VAL A 62 -1.31 -12.94 -3.73
CA VAL A 62 -2.53 -12.50 -3.00
C VAL A 62 -3.73 -12.24 -3.93
N PHE A 63 -3.49 -11.99 -5.22
CA PHE A 63 -4.54 -11.84 -6.24
C PHE A 63 -4.96 -13.17 -6.89
N ARG A 64 -4.78 -14.29 -6.20
CA ARG A 64 -5.25 -15.59 -6.69
C ARG A 64 -6.77 -15.65 -6.52
N ASP A 65 -7.48 -15.97 -7.60
CA ASP A 65 -8.86 -16.43 -7.49
C ASP A 65 -8.87 -17.68 -6.58
N PRO A 66 -9.64 -17.69 -5.47
CA PRO A 66 -9.69 -18.84 -4.56
C PRO A 66 -10.14 -20.14 -5.25
N ARG A 67 -10.72 -20.07 -6.46
CA ARG A 67 -11.17 -21.23 -7.25
C ARG A 67 -10.12 -21.78 -8.21
N THR A 68 -9.07 -21.03 -8.53
CA THR A 68 -8.04 -21.45 -9.49
C THR A 68 -6.68 -21.52 -8.80
N HIS A 69 -6.41 -22.62 -8.12
CA HIS A 69 -5.14 -22.81 -7.41
C HIS A 69 -3.90 -22.88 -8.31
N ASP A 70 -4.03 -22.98 -9.65
CA ASP A 70 -2.92 -23.45 -10.49
C ASP A 70 -2.54 -22.62 -11.72
N ARG A 71 -2.97 -21.36 -11.90
CA ARG A 71 -2.43 -20.55 -13.01
C ARG A 71 -2.15 -19.10 -12.64
N PRO A 72 -0.91 -18.59 -12.88
CA PRO A 72 -0.69 -17.15 -12.88
C PRO A 72 -1.47 -16.55 -14.07
N VAL A 73 -2.29 -15.54 -13.78
CA VAL A 73 -2.94 -14.75 -14.83
C VAL A 73 -1.89 -13.76 -15.37
N CYS A 74 -1.65 -13.82 -16.67
CA CYS A 74 -0.78 -12.90 -17.41
C CYS A 74 -1.35 -11.48 -17.41
#